data_AF-A0A8S1PBR6-F1
#
_entry.id   AF-A0A8S1PBR6-F1
#
_cell.length_a   1.000
_cell.length_b   1.000
_cell.length_c   1.000
_cell.angle_alpha   90.00
_cell.angle_beta   90.00
_cell.angle_gamma   90.00
#
_symmetry.space_group_name_H-M   'P 1'
#
loop_
_entity.id
_entity.type
_entity.pdbx_description
1 polymer ?
#
loop_
_entity_poly.entity_id
_entity_poly.type
_entity_poly.pdbx_seq_one_letter_code
_entity_poly.pdbx_strand_id
1 'polypeptide(L)'
;MTFHWANIPFQWTSYSLRYHNDMLWYIWSLIQMFPIFLMAFYQLYKHLTIPNYYYQINKHSFDQRIVQFFAIPIPIYYFIDLTISIIEGSFFEPCRFCLWYHHMISMIVVTTIIIRKEYEWQDTMIMATHTLLMKYPFIFVLNIIYVALVPLKEKWINRFLGKFFPFIYYSFIIALIYDCTNALPFLY
;
A
#
# COMPACT_ATOMS: atom_id res chain seq x y z
N MET A 1 27.63 -1.95 -14.60
CA MET A 1 26.64 -2.70 -15.40
C MET A 1 25.82 -1.65 -16.15
N THR A 2 26.05 -1.50 -17.45
CA THR A 2 25.43 -0.48 -18.32
C THR A 2 24.15 -1.04 -18.93
N PHE A 3 23.02 -0.39 -18.72
CA PHE A 3 21.78 -0.72 -19.42
C PHE A 3 21.85 -0.14 -20.84
N HIS A 4 21.66 -1.00 -21.85
CA HIS A 4 21.92 -0.79 -23.28
C HIS A 4 21.10 0.29 -24.04
N TRP A 5 20.46 1.25 -23.37
CA TRP A 5 19.44 2.09 -24.00
C TRP A 5 19.80 3.59 -24.01
N ALA A 6 20.81 4.02 -23.25
CA ALA A 6 21.33 5.37 -23.36
C ALA A 6 22.74 5.46 -22.78
N ASN A 7 23.69 6.02 -23.54
CA ASN A 7 25.03 6.41 -23.07
C ASN A 7 24.97 7.60 -22.09
N ILE A 8 24.10 7.54 -21.08
CA ILE A 8 23.96 8.57 -20.06
C ILE A 8 24.69 8.08 -18.81
N PRO A 9 25.66 8.84 -18.27
CA PRO A 9 26.29 8.50 -17.00
C PRO A 9 25.20 8.40 -15.92
N PHE A 10 25.11 7.25 -15.28
CA PHE A 10 24.19 7.03 -14.16
C PHE A 10 24.58 7.97 -13.01
N GLN A 11 23.83 9.06 -12.84
CA GLN A 11 23.95 9.97 -11.71
C GLN A 11 22.86 9.62 -10.70
N TRP A 12 23.25 9.43 -9.44
CA TRP A 12 22.31 9.30 -8.33
C TRP A 12 21.65 10.66 -8.07
N THR A 13 20.59 10.96 -8.80
CA THR A 13 19.69 12.08 -8.56
C THR A 13 18.48 11.60 -7.76
N SER A 14 17.72 12.52 -7.17
CA SER A 14 16.46 12.19 -6.52
C SER A 14 15.47 11.51 -7.49
N TYR A 15 15.44 11.97 -8.75
CA TYR A 15 14.66 11.38 -9.83
C TYR A 15 15.08 9.94 -10.15
N SER A 16 16.39 9.65 -10.21
CA SER A 16 16.84 8.27 -10.44
C SER A 16 16.51 7.37 -9.25
N LEU A 17 16.64 7.87 -8.01
CA LEU A 17 16.25 7.14 -6.80
C LEU A 17 14.75 6.82 -6.80
N ARG A 18 13.91 7.80 -7.16
CA ARG A 18 12.47 7.64 -7.30
C ARG A 18 12.11 6.55 -8.28
N TYR A 19 12.67 6.63 -9.49
CA TYR A 19 12.45 5.65 -10.55
C TYR A 19 12.74 4.21 -10.07
N HIS A 20 13.89 4.00 -9.42
CA HIS A 20 14.27 2.66 -8.96
C HIS A 20 13.41 2.18 -7.79
N ASN A 21 13.08 3.06 -6.84
CA ASN A 21 12.20 2.74 -5.72
C ASN A 21 10.81 2.31 -6.21
N ASP A 22 10.25 3.06 -7.15
CA ASP A 22 8.93 2.77 -7.73
C ASP A 22 8.95 1.51 -8.60
N MET A 23 10.02 1.29 -9.38
CA MET A 23 10.20 0.06 -10.16
C MET A 23 10.24 -1.18 -9.25
N LEU A 24 11.04 -1.14 -8.18
CA LEU A 24 11.13 -2.23 -7.21
C LEU A 24 9.77 -2.50 -6.56
N TRP A 25 9.07 -1.44 -6.17
CA TRP A 25 7.74 -1.54 -5.57
C TRP A 25 6.69 -2.12 -6.52
N TYR A 26 6.74 -1.76 -7.80
CA TYR A 26 5.87 -2.35 -8.81
C TYR A 26 6.15 -3.82 -9.01
N ILE A 27 7.42 -4.21 -9.19
CA ILE A 27 7.79 -5.63 -9.34
C ILE A 27 7.34 -6.42 -8.11
N TRP A 28 7.58 -5.88 -6.91
CA TRP A 28 7.10 -6.48 -5.66
C TRP A 28 5.58 -6.62 -5.66
N SER A 29 4.86 -5.60 -6.12
CA SER A 29 3.40 -5.57 -6.24
C SER A 29 2.85 -6.64 -7.19
N LEU A 30 3.56 -6.94 -8.28
CA LEU A 30 3.17 -8.03 -9.18
C LEU A 30 3.36 -9.41 -8.55
N ILE A 31 4.48 -9.62 -7.85
CA ILE A 31 4.80 -10.91 -7.20
C ILE A 31 3.77 -11.21 -6.11
N GLN A 32 3.39 -10.20 -5.32
CA GLN A 32 2.45 -10.38 -4.21
C GLN A 32 0.99 -10.56 -4.65
N MET A 33 0.61 -10.15 -5.88
CA MET A 33 -0.78 -10.09 -6.32
C MET A 33 -1.53 -11.40 -6.09
N PHE A 34 -1.09 -12.49 -6.72
CA PHE A 34 -1.75 -13.79 -6.58
C PHE A 34 -1.74 -14.36 -5.14
N PRO A 35 -0.58 -14.47 -4.45
CA PRO A 35 -0.56 -15.07 -3.11
C PRO A 35 -1.38 -14.28 -2.08
N ILE A 36 -1.41 -12.94 -2.18
CA ILE A 36 -2.15 -12.11 -1.24
C ILE A 36 -3.66 -12.17 -1.47
N PHE A 37 -4.12 -12.20 -2.73
CA PHE A 37 -5.55 -12.47 -2.99
C PHE A 37 -5.98 -13.83 -2.46
N LEU A 38 -5.17 -14.86 -2.67
CA LEU A 38 -5.47 -16.20 -2.16
C LEU A 38 -5.60 -16.19 -0.63
N MET A 39 -4.67 -15.53 0.08
CA MET A 39 -4.74 -15.41 1.54
C MET A 39 -5.92 -14.56 2.01
N ALA A 40 -6.26 -13.48 1.30
CA ALA A 40 -7.41 -12.63 1.62
C ALA A 40 -8.71 -13.43 1.58
N PHE A 41 -8.94 -14.19 0.49
CA PHE A 41 -10.12 -15.05 0.37
C PHE A 41 -10.10 -16.21 1.37
N TYR A 42 -8.94 -16.81 1.63
CA TYR A 42 -8.82 -17.86 2.64
C TYR A 42 -9.15 -17.36 4.06
N GLN A 43 -8.67 -16.17 4.43
CA GLN A 43 -9.00 -15.54 5.71
C GLN A 43 -10.47 -15.14 5.79
N LEU A 44 -11.05 -14.63 4.70
CA LEU A 44 -12.48 -14.31 4.62
C LEU A 44 -13.32 -15.58 4.78
N TYR A 45 -12.95 -16.68 4.12
CA TYR A 45 -13.62 -17.97 4.27
C TYR A 45 -13.58 -18.46 5.72
N LYS A 46 -12.41 -18.42 6.37
CA LYS A 46 -12.27 -18.77 7.80
C LYS A 46 -13.12 -17.86 8.69
N HIS A 47 -13.16 -16.56 8.39
CA HIS A 47 -14.00 -15.63 9.12
C HIS A 47 -15.49 -15.98 9.02
N LEU A 48 -15.99 -16.34 7.84
CA LEU A 48 -17.39 -16.69 7.63
C LEU A 48 -17.79 -18.06 8.20
N THR A 49 -16.82 -18.98 8.37
CA THR A 49 -17.10 -20.38 8.74
C THR A 49 -16.74 -20.74 10.18
N ILE A 50 -15.82 -20.00 10.82
CA ILE A 50 -15.36 -20.27 12.18
C ILE A 50 -16.00 -19.27 13.15
N PRO A 51 -16.85 -19.72 14.09
CA PRO A 51 -17.37 -18.86 15.13
C PRO A 51 -16.25 -18.19 15.91
N ASN A 52 -16.36 -16.88 16.16
CA ASN A 52 -15.36 -16.10 16.92
C ASN A 52 -13.94 -16.10 16.34
N TYR A 53 -13.76 -16.37 15.04
CA TYR A 53 -12.45 -16.35 14.36
C TYR A 53 -11.61 -15.11 14.71
N TYR A 54 -12.24 -13.93 14.79
CA TYR A 54 -11.59 -12.66 15.12
C TYR A 54 -10.94 -12.58 16.51
N TYR A 55 -11.47 -13.33 17.48
CA TYR A 55 -10.94 -13.38 18.84
C TYR A 55 -9.84 -14.45 18.99
N GLN A 56 -9.62 -15.26 17.95
CA GLN A 56 -8.74 -16.44 18.00
C GLN A 56 -7.74 -16.49 16.83
N ILE A 57 -7.37 -15.33 16.25
CA ILE A 57 -6.37 -15.30 15.17
C ILE A 57 -5.05 -15.90 15.68
N ASN A 58 -4.66 -17.03 15.10
CA ASN A 58 -3.39 -17.66 15.39
C ASN A 58 -2.27 -16.92 14.63
N LYS A 59 -1.53 -16.06 15.34
CA LYS A 59 -0.45 -15.22 14.79
C LYS A 59 0.66 -15.99 14.06
N HIS A 60 0.78 -17.29 14.34
CA HIS A 60 1.81 -18.15 13.76
C HIS A 60 1.30 -19.05 12.64
N SER A 61 0.02 -18.95 12.26
CA SER A 61 -0.54 -19.73 11.16
C SER A 61 0.11 -19.37 9.83
N PHE A 62 0.04 -20.32 8.90
CA PHE A 62 0.68 -20.19 7.59
C PHE A 62 0.20 -18.95 6.82
N ASP A 63 -1.10 -18.66 6.84
CA ASP A 63 -1.67 -17.50 6.17
C ASP A 63 -1.16 -16.17 6.75
N GLN A 64 -1.02 -16.07 8.08
CA GLN A 64 -0.50 -14.86 8.73
C GLN A 64 0.97 -14.63 8.37
N ARG A 65 1.77 -15.71 8.25
CA ARG A 65 3.18 -15.62 7.82
C ARG A 65 3.33 -15.17 6.38
N ILE A 66 2.48 -15.65 5.46
CA ILE A 66 2.49 -15.19 4.07
C ILE A 66 2.15 -13.69 4.00
N VAL A 67 1.08 -13.27 4.66
CA VAL A 67 0.68 -11.86 4.67
C VAL A 67 1.79 -10.99 5.29
N GLN A 68 2.41 -11.44 6.38
CA GLN A 68 3.53 -10.75 7.00
C GLN A 68 4.73 -10.59 6.06
N PHE A 69 5.11 -11.64 5.34
CA PHE A 69 6.24 -11.60 4.42
C PHE A 69 6.07 -10.49 3.36
N PHE A 70 4.87 -10.35 2.82
CA PHE A 70 4.56 -9.31 1.84
C PHE A 70 4.33 -7.93 2.43
N ALA A 71 3.89 -7.84 3.69
CA ALA A 71 3.68 -6.58 4.38
C ALA A 71 5.01 -5.92 4.84
N ILE A 72 6.04 -6.68 5.17
CA ILE A 72 7.30 -6.15 5.72
C ILE A 72 8.00 -5.10 4.83
N PRO A 73 8.08 -5.26 3.50
CA PRO A 73 8.75 -4.26 2.65
C PRO A 73 7.97 -2.94 2.50
N ILE A 74 6.69 -2.90 2.86
CA ILE A 74 5.80 -1.76 2.62
C ILE A 74 6.29 -0.49 3.36
N PRO A 75 6.60 -0.50 4.67
CA PRO A 75 7.09 0.69 5.36
C PRO A 75 8.45 1.18 4.84
N ILE A 76 9.29 0.27 4.32
CA ILE A 76 10.60 0.63 3.75
C ILE A 76 10.39 1.43 2.46
N TYR A 77 9.52 0.95 1.56
CA TYR A 77 9.16 1.68 0.35
C TYR A 77 8.63 3.07 0.67
N TYR A 78 7.66 3.18 1.60
CA TYR A 78 7.11 4.47 2.00
C TYR A 78 8.16 5.39 2.62
N PHE A 79 9.05 4.88 3.48
CA PHE A 79 10.11 5.69 4.07
C PHE A 79 11.04 6.30 3.00
N ILE A 80 11.48 5.50 2.03
CA ILE A 80 12.32 5.96 0.92
C ILE A 80 11.56 6.99 0.08
N ASP A 81 10.32 6.70 -0.29
CA ASP A 81 9.50 7.57 -1.14
C ASP A 81 9.21 8.94 -0.48
N LEU A 82 8.91 8.94 0.82
CA LEU A 82 8.72 10.15 1.63
C LEU A 82 10.00 10.98 1.67
N THR A 83 11.15 10.34 1.89
CA THR A 83 12.47 11.00 1.94
C THR A 83 12.80 11.66 0.61
N ILE A 84 12.61 10.96 -0.51
CA ILE A 84 12.84 11.51 -1.85
C ILE A 84 11.93 12.71 -2.10
N SER A 85 10.65 12.62 -1.72
CA SER A 85 9.69 13.71 -1.92
C SER A 85 10.05 14.96 -1.12
N ILE A 86 10.62 14.81 0.09
CA ILE A 86 11.14 15.92 0.89
C ILE A 86 12.35 16.57 0.21
N ILE A 87 13.30 15.76 -0.26
CA ILE A 87 14.52 16.24 -0.93
C ILE A 87 14.19 17.01 -2.22
N GLU A 88 13.21 16.54 -2.97
CA GLU A 88 12.74 17.18 -4.20
C GLU A 88 11.89 18.43 -3.96
N GLY A 89 11.34 18.59 -2.75
CA GLY A 89 10.29 19.58 -2.49
C GLY A 89 8.96 19.26 -3.18
N SER A 90 8.82 18.07 -3.79
CA SER A 90 7.64 17.71 -4.57
C SER A 90 6.39 17.48 -3.71
N PHE A 91 6.54 17.33 -2.38
CA PHE A 91 5.39 17.22 -1.46
C PHE A 91 4.52 18.49 -1.40
N PHE A 92 4.96 19.62 -1.95
CA PHE A 92 4.12 20.83 -2.10
C PHE A 92 3.20 20.77 -3.33
N GLU A 93 3.43 19.84 -4.27
CA GLU A 93 2.60 19.69 -5.45
C GLU A 93 1.28 18.99 -5.08
N PRO A 94 0.10 19.46 -5.54
CA PRO A 94 -1.20 18.92 -5.12
C PRO A 94 -1.34 17.40 -5.31
N CYS A 95 -0.91 16.87 -6.46
CA CYS A 95 -1.00 15.44 -6.75
C CYS A 95 -0.02 14.61 -5.91
N ARG A 96 1.19 15.13 -5.71
CA ARG A 96 2.21 14.43 -4.95
C ARG A 96 1.95 14.49 -3.45
N PHE A 97 1.39 15.59 -2.96
CA PHE A 97 0.98 15.75 -1.57
C PHE A 97 0.01 14.64 -1.14
N CYS A 98 -0.94 14.27 -2.00
CA CYS A 98 -1.90 13.20 -1.71
C CYS A 98 -1.23 11.86 -1.47
N LEU A 99 -0.30 11.48 -2.35
CA LEU A 99 0.48 10.25 -2.27
C LEU A 99 1.44 10.28 -1.09
N TRP A 100 2.17 11.39 -0.92
CA TRP A 100 3.08 11.61 0.20
C TRP A 100 2.36 11.48 1.54
N TYR A 101 1.22 12.16 1.69
CA TYR A 101 0.43 12.14 2.91
C TYR A 101 -0.15 10.74 3.17
N HIS A 102 -0.64 10.06 2.13
CA HIS A 102 -1.06 8.66 2.21
C HIS A 102 0.08 7.76 2.71
N HIS A 103 1.28 7.86 2.13
CA HIS A 103 2.45 7.07 2.54
C HIS A 103 2.88 7.37 3.99
N MET A 104 2.80 8.63 4.44
CA MET A 104 3.12 9.00 5.82
C MET A 104 2.20 8.30 6.83
N ILE A 105 0.89 8.35 6.59
CA ILE A 105 -0.09 7.68 7.43
C ILE A 105 0.10 6.16 7.34
N SER A 106 0.15 5.62 6.12
CA SER A 106 0.28 4.18 5.87
C SER A 106 1.54 3.59 6.51
N MET A 107 2.65 4.32 6.57
CA MET A 107 3.87 3.87 7.26
C MET A 107 3.62 3.60 8.74
N ILE A 108 2.89 4.47 9.45
CA ILE A 108 2.58 4.28 10.88
C ILE A 108 1.59 3.11 11.06
N VAL A 109 0.55 3.10 10.22
CA VAL A 109 -0.53 2.11 10.23
C VAL A 109 0.00 0.70 9.98
N VAL A 110 0.69 0.51 8.86
CA VAL A 110 1.18 -0.80 8.41
C VAL A 110 2.25 -1.33 9.36
N THR A 111 3.15 -0.48 9.85
CA THR A 111 4.15 -0.88 10.87
C THR A 111 3.47 -1.41 12.14
N THR A 112 2.41 -0.75 12.59
CA THR A 112 1.65 -1.19 13.78
C THR A 112 1.02 -2.56 13.55
N ILE A 113 0.45 -2.81 12.35
CA ILE A 113 -0.13 -4.10 11.99
C ILE A 113 0.95 -5.19 11.96
N ILE A 114 2.11 -4.91 11.35
CA ILE A 114 3.23 -5.85 11.25
C ILE A 114 3.73 -6.28 12.64
N ILE A 115 3.87 -5.33 13.58
CA ILE A 115 4.33 -5.62 14.94
C ILE A 115 3.33 -6.51 15.68
N ARG A 116 2.02 -6.30 15.48
CA ARG A 116 0.98 -7.10 16.13
C ARG A 116 0.91 -8.53 15.61
N LYS A 117 1.28 -8.76 14.35
CA LYS A 117 1.18 -10.07 13.66
C LYS A 117 -0.24 -10.63 13.65
N GLU A 118 -1.22 -9.75 13.61
CA GLU A 118 -2.65 -10.06 13.57
C GLU A 118 -3.22 -9.36 12.33
N TYR A 119 -3.27 -10.09 11.22
CA TYR A 119 -3.82 -9.64 9.95
C TYR A 119 -5.25 -10.16 9.81
N GLU A 120 -6.21 -9.25 9.78
CA GLU A 120 -7.60 -9.57 9.48
C GLU A 120 -7.79 -9.71 7.96
N TRP A 121 -8.88 -10.35 7.54
CA TRP A 121 -9.14 -10.54 6.11
C TRP A 121 -9.27 -9.19 5.39
N GLN A 122 -9.77 -8.15 6.06
CA GLN A 122 -9.85 -6.79 5.55
C GLN A 122 -8.47 -6.19 5.32
N ASP A 123 -7.54 -6.32 6.27
CA ASP A 123 -6.15 -5.82 6.12
C ASP A 123 -5.48 -6.47 4.90
N THR A 124 -5.66 -7.78 4.77
CA THR A 124 -5.14 -8.55 3.65
C THR A 124 -5.81 -8.19 2.34
N MET A 125 -7.13 -7.91 2.33
CA MET A 125 -7.87 -7.49 1.14
C MET A 125 -7.52 -6.06 0.70
N ILE A 126 -7.27 -5.14 1.65
CA ILE A 126 -6.74 -3.80 1.38
C ILE A 126 -5.38 -3.93 0.69
N MET A 127 -4.49 -4.76 1.25
CA MET A 127 -3.19 -5.04 0.64
C MET A 127 -3.34 -5.65 -0.75
N ALA A 128 -4.23 -6.64 -0.92
CA ALA A 128 -4.54 -7.27 -2.21
C ALA A 128 -5.02 -6.25 -3.26
N THR A 129 -5.95 -5.38 -2.87
CA THR A 129 -6.51 -4.35 -3.75
C THR A 129 -5.45 -3.32 -4.16
N HIS A 130 -4.53 -3.00 -3.25
CA HIS A 130 -3.39 -2.13 -3.57
C HIS A 130 -2.47 -2.72 -4.65
N THR A 131 -2.32 -4.05 -4.71
CA THR A 131 -1.57 -4.71 -5.79
C THR A 131 -2.23 -4.49 -7.16
N LEU A 132 -3.57 -4.49 -7.22
CA LEU A 132 -4.31 -4.20 -8.45
C LEU A 132 -4.20 -2.74 -8.84
N LEU A 133 -4.21 -1.82 -7.87
CA LEU A 133 -3.99 -0.40 -8.13
C LEU A 133 -2.62 -0.15 -8.77
N MET A 134 -1.59 -0.88 -8.34
CA MET A 134 -0.25 -0.77 -8.94
C MET A 134 -0.19 -1.33 -10.36
N LYS A 135 -0.96 -2.39 -10.67
CA LYS A 135 -1.00 -2.97 -12.02
C LYS A 135 -1.90 -2.22 -12.98
N TYR A 136 -3.02 -1.69 -12.48
CA TYR A 136 -4.07 -1.04 -13.24
C TYR A 136 -4.38 0.35 -12.65
N PRO A 137 -3.40 1.27 -12.66
CA PRO A 137 -3.50 2.56 -11.96
C PRO A 137 -4.57 3.50 -12.54
N PHE A 138 -5.02 3.24 -13.77
CA PHE A 138 -6.02 4.03 -14.46
C PHE A 138 -7.47 3.61 -14.14
N ILE A 139 -7.68 2.48 -13.46
CA ILE A 139 -9.03 2.00 -13.14
C ILE A 139 -9.50 2.69 -11.85
N PHE A 140 -10.19 3.83 -11.99
CA PHE A 140 -10.68 4.60 -10.86
C PHE A 140 -11.55 3.77 -9.89
N VAL A 141 -12.33 2.81 -10.41
CA VAL A 141 -13.18 1.91 -9.60
C VAL A 141 -12.37 1.14 -8.54
N LEU A 142 -11.10 0.79 -8.81
CA LEU A 142 -10.25 0.12 -7.82
C LEU A 142 -9.97 1.02 -6.60
N ASN A 143 -9.89 2.34 -6.79
CA ASN A 143 -9.75 3.29 -5.68
C ASN A 143 -11.01 3.31 -4.82
N ILE A 144 -12.21 3.22 -5.44
CA ILE A 144 -13.48 3.14 -4.71
C ILE A 144 -13.53 1.86 -3.88
N ILE A 145 -13.15 0.71 -4.44
CA ILE A 145 -13.10 -0.57 -3.71
C ILE A 145 -12.11 -0.49 -2.55
N TYR A 146 -10.91 0.03 -2.80
CA TYR A 146 -9.88 0.21 -1.77
C TYR A 146 -10.40 1.06 -0.60
N VAL A 147 -11.06 2.17 -0.91
CA VAL A 147 -11.66 3.08 0.06
C VAL A 147 -12.86 2.45 0.78
N ALA A 148 -13.67 1.63 0.11
CA ALA A 148 -14.83 0.98 0.72
C ALA A 148 -14.46 -0.18 1.67
N LEU A 149 -13.29 -0.79 1.49
CA LEU A 149 -12.78 -1.85 2.40
C LEU A 149 -12.26 -1.30 3.73
N VAL A 150 -11.77 -0.06 3.71
CA VAL A 150 -11.21 0.66 4.83
C VAL A 150 -12.15 0.83 6.05
N PRO A 151 -13.44 1.23 5.91
CA PRO A 151 -14.35 1.46 7.04
C PRO A 151 -14.98 0.17 7.62
N LEU A 152 -14.84 -0.99 6.96
CA LEU A 152 -15.49 -2.25 7.35
C LEU A 152 -14.81 -2.98 8.53
N LYS A 153 -14.16 -2.24 9.43
CA LYS A 153 -13.39 -2.81 10.55
C LYS A 153 -14.24 -3.02 11.79
N GLU A 154 -14.35 -4.28 12.20
CA GLU A 154 -15.21 -4.71 13.31
C GLU A 154 -14.51 -4.62 14.70
N LYS A 155 -13.16 -4.56 14.79
CA LYS A 155 -12.45 -4.40 16.07
C LYS A 155 -12.30 -2.95 16.55
N TRP A 156 -12.70 -2.71 17.81
CA TRP A 156 -12.50 -1.47 18.60
C TRP A 156 -11.03 -1.01 18.73
N ILE A 157 -10.05 -1.92 18.62
CA ILE A 157 -8.60 -1.66 18.77
C ILE A 157 -7.98 -0.99 17.52
N ASN A 158 -8.73 -0.92 16.40
CA ASN A 158 -8.35 -0.19 15.20
C ASN A 158 -8.85 1.28 15.19
N ARG A 159 -9.30 1.83 16.34
CA ARG A 159 -9.59 3.27 16.50
C ARG A 159 -8.47 4.19 16.04
N PHE A 160 -7.20 3.75 16.13
CA PHE A 160 -6.07 4.51 15.60
C PHE A 160 -6.18 4.68 14.08
N LEU A 161 -6.45 3.59 13.35
CA LEU A 161 -6.68 3.61 11.90
C LEU A 161 -7.97 4.36 11.53
N GLY A 162 -9.02 4.14 12.33
CA GLY A 162 -10.29 4.89 12.29
C GLY A 162 -10.11 6.41 12.29
N LYS A 163 -9.19 6.92 13.10
CA LYS A 163 -8.89 8.35 13.21
C LYS A 163 -8.14 8.90 11.99
N PHE A 164 -7.29 8.08 11.36
CA PHE A 164 -6.54 8.50 10.18
C PHE A 164 -7.29 8.25 8.86
N PHE A 165 -8.38 7.47 8.89
CA PHE A 165 -9.18 7.17 7.70
C PHE A 165 -9.77 8.40 7.02
N PRO A 166 -10.42 9.37 7.70
CA PRO A 166 -10.91 10.59 7.07
C PRO A 166 -9.85 11.32 6.23
N PHE A 167 -8.58 11.20 6.62
CA PHE A 167 -7.49 11.83 5.90
C PHE A 167 -7.05 11.06 4.65
N ILE A 168 -7.20 9.73 4.64
CA ILE A 168 -7.03 8.93 3.41
C ILE A 168 -8.12 9.31 2.40
N TYR A 169 -9.38 9.46 2.84
CA TYR A 169 -10.46 9.97 2.00
C TYR A 169 -10.17 11.37 1.46
N TYR A 170 -9.58 12.25 2.26
CA TYR A 170 -9.19 13.60 1.84
C TYR A 170 -8.15 13.58 0.71
N SER A 171 -7.12 12.73 0.79
CA SER A 171 -6.16 12.53 -0.30
C SER A 171 -6.82 12.06 -1.59
N PHE A 172 -7.83 11.17 -1.52
CA PHE A 172 -8.57 10.71 -2.70
C PHE A 172 -9.47 11.80 -3.31
N ILE A 173 -10.09 12.64 -2.48
CA ILE A 173 -10.89 13.77 -2.96
C ILE A 173 -10.00 14.77 -3.71
N ILE A 174 -8.83 15.12 -3.15
CA ILE A 174 -7.88 16.00 -3.83
C ILE A 174 -7.40 15.35 -5.13
N ALA A 175 -7.03 14.06 -5.12
CA ALA A 175 -6.61 13.37 -6.33
C ALA A 175 -7.68 13.43 -7.43
N LEU A 176 -8.97 13.30 -7.06
CA LEU A 176 -10.08 13.44 -8.01
C LEU A 176 -10.24 14.87 -8.53
N ILE A 177 -10.15 15.89 -7.66
CA ILE A 177 -10.33 17.31 -8.04
C ILE A 177 -9.23 17.77 -8.99
N TYR A 178 -7.99 17.33 -8.77
CA TYR A 178 -6.83 17.76 -9.55
C TYR A 178 -6.48 16.80 -10.70
N ASP A 179 -7.36 15.84 -11.01
CA ASP A 179 -7.17 14.81 -12.05
C ASP A 179 -5.80 14.11 -11.92
N CYS A 180 -5.42 13.82 -10.67
CA CYS A 180 -4.16 13.20 -10.37
C CYS A 180 -4.23 11.72 -10.68
N THR A 181 -3.31 11.26 -11.52
CA THR A 181 -3.16 9.85 -11.80
C THR A 181 -2.46 9.13 -10.64
N ASN A 182 -2.99 8.00 -10.21
CA ASN A 182 -2.37 7.17 -9.15
C ASN A 182 -1.26 6.25 -9.69
N ALA A 183 -0.77 6.45 -10.92
CA ALA A 183 0.31 5.62 -11.45
C ALA A 183 1.67 6.09 -10.91
N LEU A 184 2.54 5.12 -10.71
CA LEU A 184 3.90 5.38 -10.27
C LEU A 184 4.66 6.16 -11.36
N PRO A 185 5.53 7.13 -10.99
CA PRO A 185 6.34 7.89 -11.93
C PRO A 185 7.09 7.06 -12.97
N PHE A 186 7.54 5.84 -12.64
CA PHE A 186 8.26 4.98 -13.60
C PHE A 186 7.35 4.36 -14.69
N LEU A 187 6.02 4.42 -14.52
CA LEU A 187 5.04 3.92 -15.51
C LEU A 187 4.66 4.96 -16.57
N TYR A 188 5.15 6.21 -16.43
CA TYR A 188 4.98 7.32 -17.37
C TYR A 188 6.26 7.58 -18.15
#